data_AF-A0A937GDY8-F1
#
_entry.id   AF-A0A937GDY8-F1
#
_cell.length_a   1.000
_cell.length_b   1.000
_cell.length_c   1.000
_cell.angle_alpha   90.00
_cell.angle_beta   90.00
_cell.angle_gamma   90.00
#
_symmetry.space_group_name_H-M   'P 1'
#
loop_
_entity.id
_entity.type
_entity.pdbx_description
1 polymer ?
#
loop_
_entity_poly.entity_id
_entity_poly.type
_entity_poly.pdbx_seq_one_letter_code
_entity_poly.pdbx_strand_id
1 'polypeptide(L)'
;MIDNNGGMASVAISSYDISSANTELARRAGYVDAQWALPAINAVELRRLQRRSNLHATLSTSLWLGLTVIAGFAVVATAWSWWSIPSVAVYAALYGGASDSRWHEMGHGTAFRSRRANDVIYYLACFMLLRGPTIWRWSHYRHHTDTIIKGHDAEIAFQRPPSIARTLWRFTHLQGGSELLLRLVRHAGGRLDDEAKELVPAHERRRVVLESRIMIGVLLIAVIATVVLRSAIPVVLIGGSTFLGGWLVVFFGITQHAGLQENVFDHRLNTRTVMMNPVFRFLYLNMNFHVEHHMFPSVPYYSLPSLHGEISSQLAPALPSTWAAYRQIIGAFRRQQVDPNYEIPLELPKIEGDARPVEIGAESWMRGPSGEVIVGLETSFGLGELRKVDIGRHSVVVGRTESGSLFACEGWCTHAKVHLGEGAVIGEEIECPKHNARFDCRTGEATRKPAKDGLTTYPVTVSKGRVSVHLVGIDSVGS
;
A
#
# COMPACT_ATOMS: atom_id res chain seq x y z
N MET A 1 2.77 -34.79 -4.90
CA MET A 1 3.61 -35.91 -4.44
C MET A 1 4.26 -35.45 -3.15
N ILE A 2 4.07 -36.20 -2.07
CA ILE A 2 4.64 -35.93 -0.74
C ILE A 2 6.08 -36.48 -0.78
N ASP A 3 7.06 -35.69 -0.36
CA ASP A 3 8.42 -36.22 -0.18
C ASP A 3 8.51 -37.04 1.13
N ASN A 4 9.43 -37.99 1.17
CA ASN A 4 9.57 -38.94 2.27
C ASN A 4 10.15 -38.35 3.57
N ASN A 5 10.20 -37.03 3.74
CA ASN A 5 10.72 -36.37 4.95
C ASN A 5 9.68 -35.55 5.73
N GLY A 6 8.39 -35.60 5.38
CA GLY A 6 7.36 -34.86 6.12
C GLY A 6 7.47 -33.34 6.00
N GLY A 7 8.33 -32.83 5.11
CA GLY A 7 8.32 -31.46 4.66
C GLY A 7 7.25 -31.30 3.59
N MET A 8 6.42 -30.25 3.68
CA MET A 8 5.64 -29.82 2.53
C MET A 8 6.61 -29.52 1.39
N ALA A 9 6.65 -30.36 0.36
CA ALA A 9 7.36 -30.06 -0.88
C ALA A 9 6.95 -28.65 -1.31
N SER A 10 7.89 -27.71 -1.24
CA SER A 10 7.63 -26.32 -1.62
C SER A 10 7.18 -26.32 -3.07
N VAL A 11 5.90 -26.00 -3.30
CA VAL A 11 5.40 -25.85 -4.65
C VAL A 11 6.10 -24.61 -5.21
N ALA A 12 7.14 -24.84 -6.00
CA ALA A 12 7.93 -23.75 -6.58
C ALA A 12 7.05 -22.96 -7.54
N ILE A 13 6.65 -21.76 -7.13
CA ILE A 13 5.89 -20.84 -8.00
C ILE A 13 6.88 -20.24 -8.99
N SER A 14 6.82 -20.74 -10.22
CA SER A 14 7.72 -20.33 -11.30
C SER A 14 7.16 -19.18 -12.14
N SER A 15 5.83 -19.00 -12.19
CA SER A 15 5.18 -17.96 -12.99
C SER A 15 4.89 -16.70 -12.17
N TYR A 16 5.01 -15.54 -12.83
CA TYR A 16 4.59 -14.24 -12.31
C TYR A 16 3.12 -13.90 -12.64
N ASP A 17 2.45 -14.70 -13.48
CA ASP A 17 1.12 -14.39 -13.97
C ASP A 17 0.08 -14.42 -12.85
N ILE A 18 -0.80 -13.42 -12.82
CA ILE A 18 -1.88 -13.34 -11.84
C ILE A 18 -3.07 -14.14 -12.33
N SER A 19 -3.38 -15.22 -11.63
CA SER A 19 -4.54 -16.06 -11.88
C SER A 19 -5.04 -16.69 -10.57
N SER A 20 -6.28 -17.17 -10.59
CA SER A 20 -6.84 -17.94 -9.47
C SER A 20 -6.02 -19.19 -9.16
N ALA A 21 -5.50 -19.85 -10.19
CA ALA A 21 -4.65 -21.03 -10.06
C ALA A 21 -3.33 -20.70 -9.35
N ASN A 22 -2.63 -19.64 -9.79
CA ASN A 22 -1.36 -19.25 -9.16
C ASN A 22 -1.56 -18.69 -7.74
N THR A 23 -2.67 -17.99 -7.49
CA THR A 23 -3.04 -17.54 -6.14
C THR A 23 -3.28 -18.71 -5.20
N GLU A 24 -3.93 -19.78 -5.67
CA GLU A 24 -4.13 -20.99 -4.87
C GLU A 24 -2.81 -21.76 -4.65
N LEU A 25 -1.90 -21.77 -5.61
CA LEU A 25 -0.55 -22.31 -5.42
C LEU A 25 0.23 -21.51 -4.36
N ALA A 26 0.16 -20.18 -4.41
CA ALA A 26 0.74 -19.30 -3.39
C ALA A 26 0.19 -19.56 -2.00
N ARG A 27 -1.14 -19.72 -1.88
CA ARG A 27 -1.81 -20.06 -0.63
C ARG A 27 -1.36 -21.41 -0.09
N ARG A 28 -1.30 -22.45 -0.93
CA ARG A 28 -0.85 -23.80 -0.54
C ARG A 28 0.62 -23.85 -0.13
N ALA A 29 1.45 -23.01 -0.75
CA ALA A 29 2.85 -22.85 -0.38
C ALA A 29 3.05 -22.01 0.90
N GLY A 30 1.97 -21.50 1.50
CA GLY A 30 2.03 -20.72 2.74
C GLY A 30 2.43 -19.25 2.54
N TYR A 31 2.41 -18.74 1.30
CA TYR A 31 2.79 -17.35 1.01
C TYR A 31 1.69 -16.33 1.27
N VAL A 32 0.42 -16.75 1.26
CA VAL A 32 -0.72 -15.86 1.46
C VAL A 32 -1.06 -15.79 2.95
N ASP A 33 -1.28 -14.58 3.45
CA ASP A 33 -1.57 -14.31 4.87
C ASP A 33 -0.45 -14.78 5.82
N ALA A 34 0.80 -14.70 5.36
CA ALA A 34 1.96 -15.00 6.18
C ALA A 34 2.23 -13.87 7.18
N GLN A 35 2.87 -14.23 8.30
CA GLN A 35 3.38 -13.25 9.24
C GLN A 35 4.72 -12.71 8.73
N TRP A 36 4.83 -11.39 8.61
CA TRP A 36 6.01 -10.71 8.11
C TRP A 36 6.91 -10.25 9.26
N ALA A 37 8.22 -10.23 9.03
CA ALA A 37 9.16 -9.61 9.96
C ALA A 37 8.90 -8.11 10.06
N LEU A 38 8.74 -7.61 11.29
CA LEU A 38 8.55 -6.19 11.61
C LEU A 38 9.59 -5.74 12.64
N PRO A 39 10.18 -4.55 12.46
CA PRO A 39 11.15 -4.01 13.42
C PRO A 39 10.43 -3.63 14.72
N ALA A 40 11.15 -3.66 15.83
CA ALA A 40 10.61 -3.15 17.08
C ALA A 40 10.53 -1.62 17.01
N ILE A 41 9.38 -1.10 17.43
CA ILE A 41 9.13 0.33 17.55
C ILE A 41 8.21 0.58 18.75
N ASN A 42 8.44 1.68 19.45
CA ASN A 42 7.57 2.08 20.54
C ASN A 42 6.16 2.41 20.01
N ALA A 43 5.12 1.78 20.56
CA ALA A 43 3.74 1.94 20.09
C ALA A 43 3.20 3.38 20.23
N VAL A 44 3.63 4.14 21.25
CA VAL A 44 3.25 5.56 21.41
C VAL A 44 3.87 6.38 20.27
N GLU A 45 5.12 6.10 19.94
CA GLU A 45 5.85 6.79 18.88
C GLU A 45 5.29 6.44 17.49
N LEU A 46 5.01 5.16 17.22
CA LEU A 46 4.36 4.75 15.98
C LEU A 46 2.99 5.45 15.81
N ARG A 47 2.16 5.51 16.86
CA ARG A 47 0.90 6.26 16.83
C ARG A 47 1.10 7.75 16.58
N ARG A 48 2.18 8.35 17.11
CA ARG A 48 2.54 9.75 16.83
C ARG A 48 2.86 9.94 15.36
N LEU A 49 3.64 9.04 14.77
CA LEU A 49 4.07 9.08 13.37
C LEU A 49 2.91 8.87 12.39
N GLN A 50 1.94 8.01 12.73
CA GLN A 50 0.72 7.75 11.95
C GLN A 50 -0.28 8.93 11.90
N ARG A 51 -0.05 10.00 12.66
CA ARG A 51 -0.98 11.15 12.70
C ARG A 51 -1.07 11.85 11.34
N ARG A 52 -2.29 11.93 10.81
CA ARG A 52 -2.60 12.61 9.54
C ARG A 52 -2.69 14.12 9.71
N SER A 53 -2.23 14.88 8.72
CA SER A 53 -2.14 16.34 8.74
C SER A 53 -2.68 16.96 7.45
N ASN A 54 -3.87 17.54 7.54
CA ASN A 54 -4.45 18.26 6.40
C ASN A 54 -3.56 19.43 5.94
N LEU A 55 -2.86 20.11 6.87
CA LEU A 55 -1.99 21.23 6.53
C LEU A 55 -0.81 20.78 5.64
N HIS A 56 -0.04 19.77 6.08
CA HIS A 56 1.12 19.27 5.31
C HIS A 56 0.68 18.74 3.94
N ALA A 57 -0.37 17.92 3.91
CA ALA A 57 -0.89 17.36 2.68
C ALA A 57 -1.42 18.43 1.72
N THR A 58 -2.10 19.47 2.23
CA THR A 58 -2.59 20.59 1.43
C THR A 58 -1.44 21.41 0.86
N LEU A 59 -0.45 21.78 1.67
CA LEU A 59 0.70 22.57 1.20
C LEU A 59 1.47 21.85 0.10
N SER A 60 1.76 20.56 0.29
CA SER A 60 2.48 19.75 -0.71
C SER A 60 1.66 19.55 -1.99
N THR A 61 0.36 19.28 -1.87
CA THR A 61 -0.54 19.11 -3.01
C THR A 61 -0.72 20.42 -3.78
N SER A 62 -0.94 21.54 -3.09
CA SER A 62 -1.09 22.86 -3.70
C SER A 62 0.19 23.31 -4.39
N LEU A 63 1.37 23.05 -3.80
CA LEU A 63 2.65 23.32 -4.46
C LEU A 63 2.78 22.52 -5.75
N TRP A 64 2.48 21.21 -5.72
CA TRP A 64 2.54 20.36 -6.91
C TRP A 64 1.58 20.80 -8.00
N LEU A 65 0.31 21.04 -7.67
CA LEU A 65 -0.69 21.50 -8.64
C LEU A 65 -0.33 22.89 -9.17
N GLY A 66 0.12 23.82 -8.31
CA GLY A 66 0.58 25.14 -8.72
C GLY A 66 1.75 25.08 -9.69
N LEU A 67 2.77 24.27 -9.39
CA LEU A 67 3.89 24.04 -10.31
C LEU A 67 3.45 23.39 -11.62
N THR A 68 2.50 22.44 -11.56
CA THR A 68 1.96 21.78 -12.76
C THR A 68 1.23 22.78 -13.66
N VAL A 69 0.41 23.67 -13.06
CA VAL A 69 -0.30 24.73 -13.79
C VAL A 69 0.68 25.73 -14.40
N ILE A 70 1.67 26.20 -13.63
CA ILE A 70 2.72 27.12 -14.11
C ILE A 70 3.49 26.49 -15.27
N ALA A 71 3.90 25.22 -15.14
CA ALA A 71 4.57 24.49 -16.21
C ALA A 71 3.66 24.30 -17.44
N GLY A 72 2.36 24.10 -17.24
CA GLY A 72 1.38 24.05 -18.32
C GLY A 72 1.27 25.36 -19.09
N PHE A 73 1.23 26.50 -18.38
CA PHE A 73 1.32 27.83 -19.02
C PHE A 73 2.63 28.02 -19.76
N ALA A 74 3.76 27.54 -19.21
CA ALA A 74 5.04 27.58 -19.90
C ALA A 74 5.00 26.78 -21.21
N VAL A 75 4.40 25.58 -21.23
CA VAL A 75 4.21 24.78 -22.46
C VAL A 75 3.41 25.55 -23.51
N VAL A 76 2.37 26.27 -23.12
CA VAL A 76 1.58 27.10 -24.04
C VAL A 76 2.39 28.30 -24.54
N ALA A 77 3.05 29.01 -23.64
CA ALA A 77 3.79 30.24 -23.96
C ALA A 77 5.03 29.98 -24.82
N THR A 78 5.67 28.81 -24.66
CA THR A 78 6.86 28.43 -25.41
C THR A 78 6.55 27.55 -26.62
N ALA A 79 5.26 27.31 -26.92
CA ALA A 79 4.83 26.48 -28.03
C ALA A 79 5.49 26.90 -29.35
N TRP A 80 5.92 25.92 -30.15
CA TRP A 80 6.59 26.14 -31.44
C TRP A 80 7.95 26.85 -31.35
N SER A 81 8.61 26.76 -30.20
CA SER A 81 10.00 27.21 -30.02
C SER A 81 10.86 26.10 -29.43
N TRP A 82 12.18 26.25 -29.47
CA TRP A 82 13.10 25.33 -28.80
C TRP A 82 12.86 25.24 -27.29
N TRP A 83 12.25 26.26 -26.68
CA TRP A 83 11.86 26.24 -25.27
C TRP A 83 10.68 25.30 -24.96
N SER A 84 9.92 24.86 -25.98
CA SER A 84 8.88 23.84 -25.80
C SER A 84 9.44 22.54 -25.21
N ILE A 85 10.65 22.12 -25.60
CA ILE A 85 11.25 20.86 -25.14
C ILE A 85 11.44 20.86 -23.62
N PRO A 86 12.20 21.79 -23.01
CA PRO A 86 12.35 21.83 -21.56
C PRO A 86 11.03 22.13 -20.84
N SER A 87 10.13 22.96 -21.39
CA SER A 87 8.82 23.21 -20.78
C SER A 87 7.97 21.95 -20.69
N VAL A 88 7.88 21.17 -21.78
CA VAL A 88 7.14 19.91 -21.82
C VAL A 88 7.79 18.87 -20.91
N ALA A 89 9.13 18.80 -20.86
CA ALA A 89 9.83 17.87 -19.96
C ALA A 89 9.50 18.15 -18.48
N VAL A 90 9.52 19.41 -18.05
CA VAL A 90 9.17 19.81 -16.68
C VAL A 90 7.69 19.54 -16.41
N TYR A 91 6.80 19.93 -17.32
CA TYR A 91 5.38 19.68 -17.17
C TYR A 91 5.09 18.18 -17.07
N ALA A 92 5.69 17.37 -17.93
CA ALA A 92 5.49 15.93 -17.94
C ALA A 92 6.06 15.25 -16.69
N ALA A 93 7.20 15.71 -16.17
CA ALA A 93 7.75 15.25 -14.90
C ALA A 93 6.80 15.50 -13.72
N LEU A 94 6.14 16.66 -13.68
CA LEU A 94 5.13 16.98 -12.68
C LEU A 94 3.81 16.24 -12.92
N TYR A 95 3.41 16.09 -14.19
CA TYR A 95 2.14 15.51 -14.58
C TYR A 95 2.13 13.99 -14.42
N GLY A 96 3.05 13.29 -15.06
CA GLY A 96 3.16 11.83 -15.00
C GLY A 96 3.99 11.38 -13.81
N GLY A 97 5.27 11.79 -13.76
CA GLY A 97 6.24 11.33 -12.78
C GLY A 97 5.80 11.55 -11.33
N ALA A 98 5.50 12.79 -10.96
CA ALA A 98 5.13 13.13 -9.60
C ALA A 98 3.76 12.55 -9.20
N SER A 99 2.86 12.30 -10.16
CA SER A 99 1.57 11.64 -9.87
C SER A 99 1.71 10.22 -9.32
N ASP A 100 2.83 9.53 -9.59
CA ASP A 100 2.99 8.14 -9.18
C ASP A 100 3.04 7.96 -7.66
N SER A 101 3.84 8.76 -6.98
CA SER A 101 3.85 8.76 -5.52
C SER A 101 2.52 9.26 -4.91
N ARG A 102 1.76 10.08 -5.64
CA ARG A 102 0.51 10.69 -5.17
C ARG A 102 -0.67 9.74 -5.24
N TRP A 103 -0.87 8.99 -6.32
CA TRP A 103 -1.92 7.96 -6.28
C TRP A 103 -1.59 6.92 -5.22
N HIS A 104 -0.31 6.60 -5.04
CA HIS A 104 0.15 5.58 -4.10
C HIS A 104 -0.22 5.96 -2.65
N GLU A 105 0.28 7.09 -2.18
CA GLU A 105 0.03 7.60 -0.83
C GLU A 105 -1.46 7.90 -0.58
N MET A 106 -2.13 8.59 -1.50
CA MET A 106 -3.54 8.93 -1.33
C MET A 106 -4.45 7.69 -1.47
N GLY A 107 -3.95 6.62 -2.09
CA GLY A 107 -4.60 5.31 -2.15
C GLY A 107 -4.64 4.61 -0.79
N HIS A 108 -3.59 4.79 0.02
CA HIS A 108 -3.56 4.40 1.43
C HIS A 108 -4.41 5.30 2.30
N GLY A 109 -4.67 6.53 1.87
CA GLY A 109 -5.53 7.49 2.58
C GLY A 109 -4.88 8.06 3.83
N THR A 110 -3.55 8.04 3.88
CA THR A 110 -2.70 8.44 5.01
C THR A 110 -2.34 9.91 4.97
N ALA A 111 -2.28 10.56 3.80
CA ALA A 111 -1.90 11.95 3.69
C ALA A 111 -2.88 12.92 4.40
N PHE A 112 -4.17 12.88 4.04
CA PHE A 112 -5.19 13.75 4.63
C PHE A 112 -5.98 13.04 5.74
N ARG A 113 -6.49 13.80 6.72
CA ARG A 113 -7.55 13.33 7.63
C ARG A 113 -8.86 13.11 6.88
N SER A 114 -9.14 13.97 5.90
CA SER A 114 -10.34 13.87 5.07
C SER A 114 -10.20 12.74 4.04
N ARG A 115 -11.07 11.74 4.13
CA ARG A 115 -11.17 10.67 3.13
C ARG A 115 -11.44 11.22 1.73
N ARG A 116 -12.36 12.20 1.63
CA ARG A 116 -12.70 12.83 0.34
C ARG A 116 -11.51 13.54 -0.28
N ALA A 117 -10.67 14.21 0.52
CA ALA A 117 -9.48 14.89 0.01
C ALA A 117 -8.46 13.89 -0.55
N ASN A 118 -8.19 12.79 0.16
CA ASN A 118 -7.36 11.70 -0.37
C ASN A 118 -7.96 11.16 -1.67
N ASP A 119 -9.25 10.83 -1.70
CA ASP A 119 -9.89 10.28 -2.89
C ASP A 119 -9.82 11.24 -4.09
N VAL A 120 -10.05 12.55 -3.93
CA VAL A 120 -9.96 13.49 -5.06
C VAL A 120 -8.57 13.47 -5.70
N ILE A 121 -7.51 13.56 -4.88
CA ILE A 121 -6.13 13.57 -5.37
C ILE A 121 -5.73 12.19 -5.91
N TYR A 122 -6.21 11.11 -5.29
CA TYR A 122 -6.04 9.74 -5.78
C TYR A 122 -6.56 9.57 -7.21
N TYR A 123 -7.82 9.94 -7.47
CA TYR A 123 -8.43 9.80 -8.79
C TYR A 123 -7.75 10.68 -9.82
N LEU A 124 -7.36 11.90 -9.45
CA LEU A 124 -6.60 12.80 -10.32
C LEU A 124 -5.25 12.18 -10.72
N ALA A 125 -4.48 11.70 -9.74
CA ALA A 125 -3.17 11.09 -9.99
C ALA A 125 -3.28 9.79 -10.81
N CYS A 126 -4.29 8.95 -10.54
CA CYS A 126 -4.61 7.78 -11.35
C CYS A 126 -4.91 8.15 -12.80
N PHE A 127 -5.74 9.18 -13.03
CA PHE A 127 -6.04 9.70 -14.37
C PHE A 127 -4.78 10.15 -15.11
N MET A 128 -3.92 10.94 -14.44
CA MET A 128 -2.68 11.45 -15.01
C MET A 128 -1.66 10.35 -15.37
N LEU A 129 -1.88 9.12 -14.89
CA LEU A 129 -1.06 7.93 -15.18
C LEU A 129 -1.79 6.85 -15.98
N LEU A 130 -3.02 7.11 -16.44
CA LEU A 130 -3.85 6.14 -17.16
C LEU A 130 -4.12 4.85 -16.35
N ARG A 131 -4.12 4.96 -15.01
CA ARG A 131 -4.40 3.84 -14.10
C ARG A 131 -5.86 3.83 -13.71
N GLY A 132 -6.53 2.68 -13.84
CA GLY A 132 -7.90 2.49 -13.37
C GLY A 132 -7.97 2.55 -11.84
N PRO A 133 -8.65 3.53 -11.22
CA PRO A 133 -8.58 3.76 -9.77
C PRO A 133 -8.96 2.53 -8.92
N THR A 134 -10.11 1.90 -9.19
CA THR A 134 -10.56 0.77 -8.36
C THR A 134 -9.64 -0.44 -8.46
N ILE A 135 -9.26 -0.85 -9.67
CA ILE A 135 -8.39 -2.00 -9.88
C ILE A 135 -6.99 -1.77 -9.29
N TRP A 136 -6.44 -0.58 -9.51
CA TRP A 136 -5.10 -0.25 -9.06
C TRP A 136 -5.02 -0.20 -7.54
N ARG A 137 -6.08 0.29 -6.87
CA ARG A 137 -6.19 0.23 -5.41
C ARG A 137 -6.16 -1.21 -4.87
N TRP A 138 -6.89 -2.14 -5.50
CA TRP A 138 -6.91 -3.55 -5.10
C TRP A 138 -5.59 -4.27 -5.38
N SER A 139 -4.99 -4.02 -6.55
CA SER A 139 -3.63 -4.45 -6.88
C SER A 139 -2.66 -4.04 -5.78
N HIS A 140 -2.72 -2.77 -5.40
CA HIS A 140 -1.76 -2.19 -4.49
C HIS A 140 -1.91 -2.67 -3.04
N TYR A 141 -3.14 -2.91 -2.58
CA TYR A 141 -3.37 -3.55 -1.28
C TYR A 141 -2.81 -4.97 -1.24
N ARG A 142 -2.95 -5.73 -2.33
CA ARG A 142 -2.36 -7.07 -2.42
C ARG A 142 -0.83 -7.00 -2.39
N HIS A 143 -0.24 -6.06 -3.13
CA HIS A 143 1.20 -5.83 -3.11
C HIS A 143 1.74 -5.56 -1.70
N HIS A 144 1.12 -4.72 -0.89
CA HIS A 144 1.53 -4.52 0.51
C HIS A 144 1.24 -5.70 1.43
N THR A 145 0.26 -6.53 1.07
CA THR A 145 -0.05 -7.73 1.84
C THR A 145 1.06 -8.75 1.67
N ASP A 146 1.39 -9.02 0.42
CA ASP A 146 2.21 -10.13 -0.04
C ASP A 146 3.28 -9.63 -1.04
N THR A 147 4.15 -8.74 -0.55
CA THR A 147 5.17 -8.02 -1.34
C THR A 147 6.11 -8.98 -2.07
N ILE A 148 6.17 -8.89 -3.40
CA ILE A 148 7.05 -9.70 -4.26
C ILE A 148 6.83 -11.23 -4.06
N ILE A 149 5.58 -11.63 -3.81
CA ILE A 149 5.18 -13.04 -3.90
C ILE A 149 4.79 -13.37 -5.34
N LYS A 150 5.58 -14.21 -6.00
CA LYS A 150 5.36 -14.64 -7.38
C LYS A 150 3.98 -15.27 -7.57
N GLY A 151 3.34 -14.93 -8.69
CA GLY A 151 2.02 -15.45 -9.06
C GLY A 151 0.87 -14.92 -8.19
N HIS A 152 1.17 -14.05 -7.22
CA HIS A 152 0.17 -13.43 -6.34
C HIS A 152 0.24 -11.90 -6.37
N ASP A 153 1.43 -11.31 -6.33
CA ASP A 153 1.66 -9.87 -6.42
C ASP A 153 1.67 -9.38 -7.88
N ALA A 154 0.67 -8.58 -8.23
CA ALA A 154 0.51 -8.01 -9.57
C ALA A 154 1.51 -6.88 -9.88
N GLU A 155 2.20 -6.35 -8.86
CA GLU A 155 3.05 -5.15 -8.97
C GLU A 155 4.54 -5.49 -9.09
N ILE A 156 4.89 -6.77 -9.33
CA ILE A 156 6.26 -7.18 -9.64
C ILE A 156 6.66 -6.66 -11.03
N ALA A 157 7.12 -5.42 -11.08
CA ALA A 157 7.48 -4.76 -12.33
C ALA A 157 8.70 -5.40 -13.00
N PHE A 158 9.74 -5.73 -12.23
CA PHE A 158 11.04 -6.18 -12.74
C PHE A 158 11.29 -7.67 -12.45
N GLN A 159 10.61 -8.50 -13.24
CA GLN A 159 10.64 -9.97 -13.16
C GLN A 159 11.96 -10.57 -13.64
N ARG A 160 12.25 -11.81 -13.20
CA ARG A 160 13.45 -12.57 -13.55
C ARG A 160 13.17 -13.63 -14.63
N PRO A 161 14.12 -13.91 -15.54
CA PRO A 161 15.34 -13.15 -15.78
C PRO A 161 15.03 -11.72 -16.31
N PRO A 162 15.75 -10.69 -15.85
CA PRO A 162 15.45 -9.33 -16.24
C PRO A 162 15.91 -9.04 -17.67
N SER A 163 15.14 -8.20 -18.38
CA SER A 163 15.54 -7.67 -19.67
C SER A 163 16.00 -6.22 -19.53
N ILE A 164 17.30 -5.98 -19.72
CA ILE A 164 17.88 -4.62 -19.70
C ILE A 164 17.29 -3.78 -20.83
N ALA A 165 17.19 -4.34 -22.04
CA ALA A 165 16.60 -3.64 -23.18
C ALA A 165 15.14 -3.23 -22.93
N ARG A 166 14.32 -4.16 -22.39
CA ARG A 166 12.93 -3.86 -22.00
C ARG A 166 12.87 -2.81 -20.88
N THR A 167 13.78 -2.88 -19.91
CA THR A 167 13.89 -1.88 -18.84
C THR A 167 14.20 -0.48 -19.40
N LEU A 168 15.17 -0.36 -20.31
CA LEU A 168 15.48 0.91 -20.97
C LEU A 168 14.29 1.42 -21.79
N TRP A 169 13.61 0.55 -22.52
CA TRP A 169 12.42 0.92 -23.27
C TRP A 169 11.29 1.47 -22.38
N ARG A 170 11.12 0.91 -21.17
CA ARG A 170 10.11 1.38 -20.20
C ARG A 170 10.31 2.85 -19.79
N PHE A 171 11.53 3.40 -19.83
CA PHE A 171 11.76 4.83 -19.55
C PHE A 171 11.03 5.76 -20.53
N THR A 172 10.71 5.29 -21.74
CA THR A 172 9.93 6.10 -22.69
C THR A 172 8.45 6.13 -22.36
N HIS A 173 7.97 5.30 -21.41
CA HIS A 173 6.56 5.06 -21.07
C HIS A 173 5.62 4.79 -22.27
N LEU A 174 6.16 4.63 -23.48
CA LEU A 174 5.40 4.36 -24.70
C LEU A 174 4.76 2.98 -24.60
N GLN A 175 5.51 1.96 -24.18
CA GLN A 175 4.96 0.62 -23.96
C GLN A 175 3.93 0.63 -22.82
N GLY A 176 4.36 0.97 -21.59
CA GLY A 176 3.49 0.87 -20.41
C GLY A 176 2.25 1.76 -20.49
N GLY A 177 2.40 3.00 -20.97
CA GLY A 177 1.27 3.91 -21.20
C GLY A 177 0.30 3.39 -22.25
N SER A 178 0.79 2.76 -23.33
CA SER A 178 -0.09 2.20 -24.37
C SER A 178 -0.83 0.96 -23.87
N GLU A 179 -0.16 0.09 -23.13
CA GLU A 179 -0.77 -1.08 -22.48
C GLU A 179 -1.89 -0.64 -21.51
N LEU A 180 -1.64 0.37 -20.67
CA LEU A 180 -2.62 0.95 -19.76
C LEU A 180 -3.79 1.62 -20.50
N LEU A 181 -3.51 2.39 -21.56
CA LEU A 181 -4.56 3.03 -22.36
C LEU A 181 -5.46 1.99 -23.05
N LEU A 182 -4.87 0.97 -23.67
CA LEU A 182 -5.62 -0.13 -24.30
C LEU A 182 -6.44 -0.91 -23.27
N ARG A 183 -5.89 -1.12 -22.06
CA ARG A 183 -6.61 -1.72 -20.94
C ARG A 183 -7.82 -0.90 -20.54
N LEU A 184 -7.68 0.43 -20.41
CA LEU A 184 -8.80 1.35 -20.14
C LEU A 184 -9.87 1.30 -21.24
N VAL A 185 -9.48 1.31 -22.53
CA VAL A 185 -10.43 1.19 -23.65
C VAL A 185 -11.20 -0.13 -23.56
N ARG A 186 -10.49 -1.23 -23.32
CA ARG A 186 -11.09 -2.56 -23.16
C ARG A 186 -12.08 -2.60 -22.00
N HIS A 187 -11.73 -2.04 -20.84
CA HIS A 187 -12.58 -1.98 -19.66
C HIS A 187 -13.78 -1.03 -19.86
N ALA A 188 -13.60 0.08 -20.57
CA ALA A 188 -14.70 1.00 -20.91
C ALA A 188 -15.78 0.30 -21.77
N GLY A 189 -15.37 -0.64 -22.63
CA GLY A 189 -16.24 -1.55 -23.38
C GLY A 189 -16.89 -2.66 -22.54
N GLY A 190 -16.65 -2.72 -21.22
CA GLY A 190 -17.22 -3.72 -20.32
C GLY A 190 -16.45 -5.05 -20.25
N ARG A 191 -15.29 -5.16 -20.91
CA ARG A 191 -14.51 -6.40 -21.01
C ARG A 191 -13.35 -6.40 -20.02
N LEU A 192 -13.60 -6.84 -18.78
CA LEU A 192 -12.53 -6.96 -17.78
C LEU A 192 -11.53 -8.05 -18.15
N ASP A 193 -10.24 -7.78 -17.93
CA ASP A 193 -9.17 -8.79 -18.01
C ASP A 193 -9.14 -9.68 -16.76
N ASP A 194 -8.29 -10.71 -16.79
CA ASP A 194 -8.30 -11.75 -15.76
C ASP A 194 -7.72 -11.26 -14.44
N GLU A 195 -6.70 -10.40 -14.49
CA GLU A 195 -6.17 -9.70 -13.31
C GLU A 195 -7.25 -8.84 -12.64
N ALA A 196 -8.06 -8.09 -13.40
CA ALA A 196 -9.18 -7.33 -12.86
C ALA A 196 -10.23 -8.22 -12.19
N LYS A 197 -10.53 -9.38 -12.78
CA LYS A 197 -11.49 -10.33 -12.20
C LYS A 197 -10.95 -10.96 -10.91
N GLU A 198 -9.65 -11.23 -10.87
CA GLU A 198 -8.97 -11.85 -9.73
C GLU A 198 -8.81 -10.87 -8.54
N LEU A 199 -8.43 -9.62 -8.82
CA LEU A 199 -8.19 -8.60 -7.79
C LEU A 199 -9.48 -7.96 -7.27
N VAL A 200 -10.41 -7.62 -8.18
CA VAL A 200 -11.56 -6.77 -7.86
C VAL A 200 -12.80 -7.61 -7.50
N PRO A 201 -13.42 -7.38 -6.33
CA PRO A 201 -14.67 -8.03 -5.93
C PRO A 201 -15.78 -7.83 -6.96
N ALA A 202 -16.64 -8.85 -7.13
CA ALA A 202 -17.70 -8.84 -8.14
C ALA A 202 -18.62 -7.60 -8.06
N HIS A 203 -18.95 -7.15 -6.85
CA HIS A 203 -19.81 -5.98 -6.64
C HIS A 203 -19.15 -4.64 -7.06
N GLU A 204 -17.82 -4.58 -7.16
CA GLU A 204 -17.09 -3.38 -7.57
C GLU A 204 -16.69 -3.36 -9.05
N ARG A 205 -16.82 -4.49 -9.75
CA ARG A 205 -16.42 -4.61 -11.17
C ARG A 205 -17.15 -3.62 -12.08
N ARG A 206 -18.41 -3.27 -11.76
CA ARG A 206 -19.16 -2.22 -12.48
C ARG A 206 -18.50 -0.84 -12.36
N ARG A 207 -17.86 -0.57 -11.21
CA ARG A 207 -17.16 0.68 -10.95
C ARG A 207 -15.92 0.82 -11.83
N VAL A 208 -15.17 -0.27 -12.03
CA VAL A 208 -14.01 -0.30 -12.96
C VAL A 208 -14.42 0.12 -14.37
N VAL A 209 -15.55 -0.38 -14.87
CA VAL A 209 -16.09 -0.03 -16.19
C VAL A 209 -16.48 1.45 -16.25
N LEU A 210 -17.20 1.96 -15.23
CA LEU A 210 -17.61 3.36 -15.16
C LEU A 210 -16.42 4.31 -15.11
N GLU A 211 -15.44 4.03 -14.25
CA GLU A 211 -14.21 4.82 -14.12
C GLU A 211 -13.45 4.86 -15.45
N SER A 212 -13.31 3.71 -16.12
CA SER A 212 -12.66 3.62 -17.43
C SER A 212 -13.40 4.45 -18.49
N ARG A 213 -14.74 4.43 -18.52
CA ARG A 213 -15.54 5.27 -19.44
C ARG A 213 -15.33 6.75 -19.20
N ILE A 214 -15.30 7.18 -17.94
CA ILE A 214 -15.06 8.58 -17.58
C ILE A 214 -13.66 9.02 -18.05
N MET A 215 -12.63 8.24 -17.73
CA MET A 215 -11.25 8.53 -18.12
C MET A 215 -11.10 8.61 -19.65
N ILE A 216 -11.64 7.62 -20.38
CA ILE A 216 -11.61 7.63 -21.85
C ILE A 216 -12.41 8.82 -22.41
N GLY A 217 -13.57 9.16 -21.82
CA GLY A 217 -14.34 10.34 -22.20
C GLY A 217 -13.54 11.64 -22.09
N VAL A 218 -12.81 11.84 -20.98
CA VAL A 218 -11.94 13.01 -20.79
C VAL A 218 -10.80 13.03 -21.81
N LEU A 219 -10.17 11.90 -22.09
CA LEU A 219 -9.10 11.80 -23.10
C LEU A 219 -9.64 12.09 -24.51
N LEU A 220 -10.83 11.60 -24.85
CA LEU A 220 -11.49 11.88 -26.13
C LEU A 220 -11.83 13.37 -26.28
N ILE A 221 -12.26 14.04 -25.21
CA ILE A 221 -12.49 15.49 -25.23
C ILE A 221 -11.18 16.23 -25.55
N ALA A 222 -10.05 15.82 -24.96
CA ALA A 222 -8.74 16.42 -25.28
C ALA A 222 -8.35 16.21 -26.75
N VAL A 223 -8.58 15.01 -27.31
CA VAL A 223 -8.32 14.71 -28.73
C VAL A 223 -9.22 15.55 -29.65
N ILE A 224 -10.52 15.65 -29.36
CA ILE A 224 -11.47 16.48 -30.12
C ILE A 224 -11.05 17.95 -30.06
N ALA A 225 -10.67 18.45 -28.88
CA ALA A 225 -10.18 19.81 -28.71
C ALA A 225 -8.92 20.07 -29.54
N THR A 226 -8.00 19.10 -29.63
CA THR A 226 -6.82 19.20 -30.50
C THR A 226 -7.17 19.37 -31.98
N VAL A 227 -8.19 18.66 -32.47
CA VAL A 227 -8.66 18.79 -33.85
C VAL A 227 -9.35 20.14 -34.07
N VAL A 228 -10.28 20.51 -33.19
CA VAL A 228 -11.05 21.77 -33.30
C VAL A 228 -10.15 23.00 -33.23
N LEU A 229 -9.20 23.00 -32.30
CA LEU A 229 -8.25 24.11 -32.10
C LEU A 229 -7.06 24.06 -33.06
N ARG A 230 -6.94 23.00 -33.87
CA ARG A 230 -5.78 22.72 -34.74
C ARG A 230 -4.45 22.86 -33.99
N SER A 231 -4.40 22.36 -32.76
CA SER A 231 -3.27 22.51 -31.84
C SER A 231 -3.05 21.24 -31.05
N ALA A 232 -1.80 20.79 -30.93
CA ALA A 232 -1.44 19.62 -30.12
C ALA A 232 -1.51 19.90 -28.61
N ILE A 233 -1.62 21.17 -28.20
CA ILE A 233 -1.56 21.60 -26.79
C ILE A 233 -2.58 20.86 -25.90
N PRO A 234 -3.88 20.72 -26.25
CA PRO A 234 -4.84 20.02 -25.40
C PRO A 234 -4.43 18.58 -25.06
N VAL A 235 -3.99 17.79 -26.06
CA VAL A 235 -3.52 16.42 -25.81
C VAL A 235 -2.21 16.41 -25.03
N VAL A 236 -1.29 17.35 -25.27
CA VAL A 236 -0.06 17.45 -24.46
C VAL A 236 -0.42 17.68 -22.99
N LEU A 237 -1.31 18.63 -22.69
CA LEU A 237 -1.72 18.97 -21.33
C LEU A 237 -2.66 17.93 -20.68
N ILE A 238 -3.32 17.07 -21.46
CA ILE A 238 -4.29 16.10 -20.94
C ILE A 238 -3.97 14.72 -21.51
N GLY A 239 -3.32 13.89 -20.69
CA GLY A 239 -3.01 12.49 -21.00
C GLY A 239 -1.76 12.27 -21.88
N GLY A 240 -1.47 13.15 -22.84
CA GLY A 240 -0.30 13.01 -23.72
C GLY A 240 1.03 13.10 -22.95
N SER A 241 1.12 14.00 -21.98
CA SER A 241 2.31 14.11 -21.12
C SER A 241 2.57 12.89 -20.23
N THR A 242 1.61 11.99 -20.03
CA THR A 242 1.87 10.70 -19.37
C THR A 242 2.94 9.89 -20.10
N PHE A 243 2.95 9.95 -21.43
CA PHE A 243 3.94 9.26 -22.27
C PHE A 243 5.30 9.95 -22.27
N LEU A 244 5.35 11.27 -22.05
CA LEU A 244 6.60 12.04 -22.04
C LEU A 244 7.25 12.08 -20.65
N GLY A 245 6.46 11.95 -19.59
CA GLY A 245 6.87 12.10 -18.20
C GLY A 245 7.00 10.81 -17.40
N GLY A 246 6.57 9.68 -17.99
CA GLY A 246 6.60 8.38 -17.31
C GLY A 246 8.02 7.84 -17.03
N TRP A 247 9.07 8.49 -17.55
CA TRP A 247 10.46 8.14 -17.21
C TRP A 247 10.72 8.24 -15.70
N LEU A 248 10.12 9.22 -15.00
CA LEU A 248 10.28 9.36 -13.55
C LEU A 248 9.61 8.24 -12.76
N VAL A 249 8.50 7.69 -13.28
CA VAL A 249 7.82 6.53 -12.69
C VAL A 249 8.75 5.34 -12.69
N VAL A 250 9.43 5.09 -13.81
CA VAL A 250 10.42 4.01 -13.90
C VAL A 250 11.68 4.34 -13.11
N PHE A 251 12.10 5.61 -13.11
CA PHE A 251 13.28 6.06 -12.41
C PHE A 251 13.20 5.81 -10.91
N PHE A 252 12.07 6.13 -10.28
CA PHE A 252 11.86 5.83 -8.87
C PHE A 252 11.42 4.38 -8.65
N GLY A 253 10.52 3.84 -9.48
CA GLY A 253 9.96 2.50 -9.31
C GLY A 253 11.01 1.38 -9.36
N ILE A 254 12.03 1.49 -10.22
CA ILE A 254 13.11 0.49 -10.25
C ILE A 254 13.90 0.44 -8.94
N THR A 255 13.96 1.55 -8.22
CA THR A 255 14.71 1.62 -6.96
C THR A 255 13.99 0.96 -5.78
N GLN A 256 12.73 0.54 -5.93
CA GLN A 256 11.95 -0.08 -4.85
C GLN A 256 12.41 -1.53 -4.60
N HIS A 257 12.14 -2.42 -5.57
CA HIS A 257 12.29 -3.87 -5.39
C HIS A 257 13.30 -4.52 -6.36
N ALA A 258 13.68 -3.84 -7.45
CA ALA A 258 14.33 -4.49 -8.60
C ALA A 258 15.64 -5.24 -8.27
N GLY A 259 15.64 -6.55 -8.45
CA GLY A 259 16.79 -7.41 -8.21
C GLY A 259 16.97 -7.89 -6.77
N LEU A 260 16.10 -7.48 -5.85
CA LEU A 260 16.03 -8.04 -4.49
C LEU A 260 15.29 -9.39 -4.47
N GLN A 261 15.28 -10.03 -3.31
CA GLN A 261 14.71 -11.37 -3.10
C GLN A 261 13.20 -11.41 -3.36
N GLU A 262 12.71 -12.57 -3.78
CA GLU A 262 11.29 -12.83 -4.06
C GLU A 262 10.80 -13.97 -3.18
N ASN A 263 9.51 -14.05 -2.87
CA ASN A 263 8.94 -15.12 -2.04
C ASN A 263 9.53 -15.22 -0.62
N VAL A 264 9.87 -14.09 -0.02
CA VAL A 264 10.40 -14.00 1.36
C VAL A 264 9.51 -13.11 2.23
N PHE A 265 9.32 -13.48 3.50
CA PHE A 265 8.45 -12.76 4.45
C PHE A 265 9.21 -11.71 5.29
N ASP A 266 10.17 -11.03 4.69
CA ASP A 266 10.92 -9.95 5.33
C ASP A 266 11.11 -8.81 4.33
N HIS A 267 10.48 -7.66 4.61
CA HIS A 267 10.56 -6.50 3.73
C HIS A 267 12.00 -5.99 3.58
N ARG A 268 12.89 -6.27 4.55
CA ARG A 268 14.31 -5.88 4.48
C ARG A 268 15.08 -6.62 3.39
N LEU A 269 14.56 -7.76 2.92
CA LEU A 269 15.18 -8.59 1.89
C LEU A 269 14.62 -8.31 0.48
N ASN A 270 13.39 -7.81 0.38
CA ASN A 270 12.69 -7.61 -0.89
C ASN A 270 12.40 -6.13 -1.23
N THR A 271 12.68 -5.21 -0.31
CA THR A 271 12.41 -3.77 -0.43
C THR A 271 13.61 -2.97 0.07
N ARG A 272 13.83 -1.74 -0.44
CA ARG A 272 14.96 -0.91 -0.01
C ARG A 272 14.63 0.56 0.23
N THR A 273 15.51 1.20 1.00
CA THR A 273 15.58 2.65 1.16
C THR A 273 16.73 3.22 0.36
N VAL A 274 16.46 4.32 -0.34
CA VAL A 274 17.45 5.05 -1.14
C VAL A 274 17.45 6.51 -0.72
N MET A 275 18.60 7.05 -0.37
CA MET A 275 18.71 8.47 -0.04
C MET A 275 18.61 9.32 -1.30
N MET A 276 17.80 10.38 -1.24
CA MET A 276 17.49 11.25 -2.36
C MET A 276 17.61 12.73 -1.97
N ASN A 277 17.92 13.58 -2.95
CA ASN A 277 17.96 15.04 -2.76
C ASN A 277 16.53 15.61 -2.52
N PRO A 278 16.41 16.84 -1.99
CA PRO A 278 15.11 17.44 -1.67
C PRO A 278 14.11 17.52 -2.83
N VAL A 279 14.58 17.75 -4.06
CA VAL A 279 13.72 17.83 -5.25
C VAL A 279 13.09 16.46 -5.53
N PHE A 280 13.90 15.40 -5.52
CA PHE A 280 13.40 14.04 -5.72
C PHE A 280 12.47 13.60 -4.58
N ARG A 281 12.80 13.96 -3.34
CA ARG A 281 11.93 13.71 -2.19
C ARG A 281 10.58 14.42 -2.29
N PHE A 282 10.52 15.60 -2.91
CA PHE A 282 9.27 16.28 -3.22
C PHE A 282 8.49 15.60 -4.36
N LEU A 283 9.15 15.28 -5.47
CA LEU A 283 8.52 14.63 -6.62
C LEU A 283 7.99 13.24 -6.25
N TYR A 284 8.74 12.51 -5.44
CA TYR A 284 8.45 11.14 -5.04
C TYR A 284 7.77 11.02 -3.66
N LEU A 285 7.32 12.14 -3.07
CA LEU A 285 6.69 12.19 -1.74
C LEU A 285 7.43 11.32 -0.70
N ASN A 286 8.74 11.50 -0.50
CA ASN A 286 9.52 10.69 0.44
C ASN A 286 9.38 9.15 0.30
N MET A 287 8.79 8.61 -0.78
CA MET A 287 8.68 7.15 -1.01
C MET A 287 10.04 6.50 -1.30
N ASN A 288 11.11 7.27 -1.20
CA ASN A 288 12.47 6.77 -1.16
C ASN A 288 12.75 5.98 0.15
N PHE A 289 11.94 6.20 1.19
CA PHE A 289 11.84 5.38 2.41
C PHE A 289 10.83 4.25 2.20
N HIS A 290 11.10 3.40 1.20
CA HIS A 290 10.12 2.44 0.71
C HIS A 290 10.01 1.21 1.62
N VAL A 291 11.10 0.77 2.25
CA VAL A 291 11.02 -0.37 3.20
C VAL A 291 10.20 0.01 4.43
N GLU A 292 10.36 1.24 4.92
CA GLU A 292 9.61 1.80 6.04
C GLU A 292 8.12 1.88 5.68
N HIS A 293 7.83 2.35 4.47
CA HIS A 293 6.47 2.40 3.92
C HIS A 293 5.84 1.00 3.81
N HIS A 294 6.57 -0.01 3.33
CA HIS A 294 6.04 -1.39 3.25
C HIS A 294 5.81 -2.03 4.62
N MET A 295 6.67 -1.72 5.61
CA MET A 295 6.50 -2.21 6.97
C MET A 295 5.36 -1.51 7.70
N PHE A 296 5.18 -0.21 7.46
CA PHE A 296 4.16 0.63 8.12
C PHE A 296 3.42 1.53 7.12
N PRO A 297 2.60 0.97 6.20
CA PRO A 297 1.97 1.76 5.14
C PRO A 297 0.91 2.74 5.65
N SER A 298 0.56 2.63 6.94
CA SER A 298 -0.27 3.56 7.69
C SER A 298 0.44 4.88 8.08
N VAL A 299 1.78 4.93 8.01
CA VAL A 299 2.56 6.13 8.31
C VAL A 299 2.59 7.05 7.08
N PRO A 300 2.12 8.29 7.19
CA PRO A 300 2.09 9.20 6.06
C PRO A 300 3.48 9.60 5.58
N TYR A 301 3.58 9.91 4.30
CA TYR A 301 4.83 10.19 3.61
C TYR A 301 5.74 11.26 4.26
N TYR A 302 5.15 12.28 4.89
CA TYR A 302 5.91 13.34 5.55
C TYR A 302 6.51 12.90 6.89
N SER A 303 6.02 11.80 7.47
CA SER A 303 6.53 11.18 8.71
C SER A 303 7.56 10.07 8.44
N LEU A 304 7.64 9.53 7.22
CA LEU A 304 8.59 8.47 6.87
C LEU A 304 10.07 8.79 7.20
N PRO A 305 10.57 10.03 7.02
CA PRO A 305 11.95 10.35 7.42
C PRO A 305 12.19 10.21 8.92
N SER A 306 11.17 10.53 9.74
CA SER A 306 11.24 10.33 11.19
C SER A 306 11.14 8.85 11.54
N LEU A 307 10.25 8.10 10.88
CA LEU A 307 10.17 6.65 11.04
C LEU A 307 11.51 5.98 10.71
N HIS A 308 12.16 6.36 9.61
CA HIS A 308 13.51 5.89 9.29
C HIS A 308 14.50 6.15 10.42
N GLY A 309 14.45 7.33 11.05
CA GLY A 309 15.27 7.64 12.24
C GLY A 309 15.06 6.65 13.38
N GLU A 310 13.82 6.22 13.61
CA GLU A 310 13.47 5.27 14.69
C GLU A 310 13.89 3.82 14.42
N ILE A 311 13.77 3.35 13.17
CA ILE A 311 13.95 1.93 12.86
C ILE A 311 15.20 1.59 12.03
N SER A 312 15.94 2.58 11.53
CA SER A 312 17.08 2.37 10.62
C SER A 312 18.18 1.44 11.16
N SER A 313 18.38 1.38 12.48
CA SER A 313 19.35 0.45 13.10
C SER A 313 19.00 -1.03 12.88
N GLN A 314 17.74 -1.33 12.58
CA GLN A 314 17.20 -2.68 12.39
C GLN A 314 17.01 -3.05 10.91
N LEU A 315 17.31 -2.12 10.00
CA LEU A 315 17.14 -2.26 8.55
C LEU A 315 18.48 -2.54 7.85
N ALA A 316 18.41 -3.04 6.61
CA ALA A 316 19.57 -3.00 5.73
C ALA A 316 20.02 -1.54 5.53
N PRO A 317 21.34 -1.24 5.48
CA PRO A 317 21.82 0.12 5.30
C PRO A 317 21.21 0.79 4.07
N ALA A 318 20.63 1.99 4.27
CA ALA A 318 20.08 2.77 3.17
C ALA A 318 21.17 3.08 2.13
N LEU A 319 20.82 2.95 0.85
CA LEU A 319 21.75 3.28 -0.22
C LEU A 319 21.97 4.79 -0.25
N PRO A 320 23.22 5.28 -0.32
CA PRO A 320 23.53 6.69 -0.10
C PRO A 320 23.06 7.63 -1.22
N SER A 321 22.66 7.08 -2.37
CA SER A 321 22.16 7.86 -3.50
C SER A 321 21.38 6.99 -4.49
N THR A 322 20.59 7.62 -5.36
CA THR A 322 20.01 6.96 -6.53
C THR A 322 21.07 6.28 -7.39
N TRP A 323 22.24 6.91 -7.58
CA TRP A 323 23.35 6.32 -8.33
C TRP A 323 23.85 5.00 -7.71
N ALA A 324 24.02 4.96 -6.39
CA ALA A 324 24.40 3.73 -5.69
C ALA A 324 23.35 2.63 -5.89
N ALA A 325 22.07 2.98 -5.86
CA ALA A 325 20.98 2.04 -6.17
C ALA A 325 21.05 1.52 -7.60
N TYR A 326 21.21 2.38 -8.60
CA TYR A 326 21.37 1.95 -9.99
C TYR A 326 22.58 1.04 -10.19
N ARG A 327 23.72 1.33 -9.57
CA ARG A 327 24.91 0.47 -9.65
C ARG A 327 24.62 -0.93 -9.10
N GLN A 328 23.93 -1.03 -7.96
CA GLN A 328 23.55 -2.30 -7.36
C GLN A 328 22.55 -3.06 -8.26
N ILE A 329 21.50 -2.37 -8.75
CA ILE A 329 20.46 -2.95 -9.62
C ILE A 329 21.05 -3.48 -10.92
N ILE A 330 21.89 -2.68 -11.60
CA ILE A 330 22.52 -3.10 -12.86
C ILE A 330 23.45 -4.30 -12.62
N GLY A 331 24.18 -4.32 -11.51
CA GLY A 331 25.00 -5.46 -11.10
C GLY A 331 24.17 -6.72 -10.87
N ALA A 332 23.05 -6.60 -10.16
CA ALA A 332 22.13 -7.70 -9.89
C ALA A 332 21.46 -8.20 -11.17
N PHE A 333 20.98 -7.31 -12.04
CA PHE A 333 20.35 -7.68 -13.30
C PHE A 333 21.28 -8.47 -14.21
N ARG A 334 22.55 -8.07 -14.34
CA ARG A 334 23.54 -8.83 -15.13
C ARG A 334 23.74 -10.24 -14.61
N ARG A 335 23.74 -10.42 -13.28
CA ARG A 335 23.84 -11.74 -12.65
C ARG A 335 22.56 -12.55 -12.81
N GLN A 336 21.40 -11.92 -12.61
CA GLN A 336 20.07 -12.54 -12.77
C GLN A 336 19.72 -12.93 -14.20
N GLN A 337 20.37 -12.34 -15.21
CA GLN A 337 20.27 -12.79 -16.60
C GLN A 337 20.95 -14.14 -16.84
N VAL A 338 22.01 -14.44 -16.08
CA VAL A 338 22.76 -15.70 -16.18
C VAL A 338 22.20 -16.73 -15.21
N ASP A 339 21.94 -16.32 -13.97
CA ASP A 339 21.34 -17.12 -12.91
C ASP A 339 20.09 -16.40 -12.36
N PRO A 340 18.87 -16.75 -12.84
CA PRO A 340 17.63 -16.14 -12.37
C PRO A 340 17.38 -16.28 -10.85
N ASN A 341 18.07 -17.21 -10.18
CA ASN A 341 17.96 -17.39 -8.74
C ASN A 341 18.97 -16.54 -7.95
N TYR A 342 19.85 -15.78 -8.63
CA TYR A 342 20.77 -14.88 -7.95
C TYR A 342 20.03 -13.87 -7.08
N GLU A 343 20.44 -13.81 -5.82
CA GLU A 343 19.95 -12.86 -4.82
C GLU A 343 21.07 -11.92 -4.39
N ILE A 344 20.73 -10.64 -4.21
CA ILE A 344 21.66 -9.68 -3.65
C ILE A 344 21.93 -10.09 -2.19
N PRO A 345 23.18 -10.33 -1.79
CA PRO A 345 23.50 -10.61 -0.41
C PRO A 345 23.28 -9.33 0.42
N LEU A 346 22.35 -9.40 1.37
CA LEU A 346 22.05 -8.32 2.31
C LEU A 346 22.37 -8.80 3.72
N GLU A 347 23.24 -8.08 4.41
CA GLU A 347 23.47 -8.27 5.83
C GLU A 347 22.39 -7.53 6.60
N LEU A 348 21.51 -8.28 7.26
CA LEU A 348 20.44 -7.70 8.06
C LEU A 348 20.86 -7.62 9.53
N PRO A 349 20.75 -6.44 10.15
CA PRO A 349 20.82 -6.33 11.60
C PRO A 349 19.76 -7.22 12.25
N LYS A 350 20.04 -7.68 13.47
CA LYS A 350 19.00 -8.30 14.29
C LYS A 350 17.94 -7.24 14.59
N ILE A 351 16.68 -7.65 14.49
CA ILE A 351 15.59 -6.87 15.03
C ILE A 351 15.82 -6.81 16.54
N GLU A 352 15.94 -5.60 17.08
CA GLU A 352 16.21 -5.38 18.50
C GLU A 352 14.90 -5.57 19.27
N GLY A 353 14.98 -6.15 20.47
CA GLY A 353 13.81 -6.67 21.16
C GLY A 353 13.48 -8.08 20.69
N ASP A 354 12.88 -8.87 21.57
CA ASP A 354 12.49 -10.23 21.24
C ASP A 354 11.62 -10.24 19.96
N ALA A 355 11.91 -11.16 19.03
CA ALA A 355 10.93 -11.67 18.06
C ALA A 355 9.81 -12.44 18.78
N ARG A 356 9.31 -11.89 19.88
CA ARG A 356 8.12 -12.37 20.55
C ARG A 356 6.96 -11.60 19.90
N PRO A 357 5.83 -12.27 19.60
CA PRO A 357 4.58 -11.52 19.62
C PRO A 357 4.61 -10.71 20.91
N VAL A 358 4.23 -9.45 20.87
CA VAL A 358 4.04 -8.71 22.10
C VAL A 358 3.07 -9.54 22.97
N GLU A 359 3.60 -10.31 23.91
CA GLU A 359 2.86 -10.80 25.06
C GLU A 359 2.72 -9.60 25.99
N ILE A 360 1.93 -8.62 25.54
CA ILE A 360 1.04 -7.91 26.45
C ILE A 360 -0.18 -8.82 26.53
N GLY A 361 0.00 -9.88 27.30
CA GLY A 361 -0.89 -11.03 27.37
C GLY A 361 -0.68 -11.88 28.62
N ALA A 362 0.07 -11.38 29.61
CA ALA A 362 -0.09 -11.89 30.97
C ALA A 362 -1.46 -11.40 31.47
N GLU A 363 -2.46 -12.24 31.27
CA GLU A 363 -3.69 -12.38 32.04
C GLU A 363 -4.04 -11.19 32.94
N SER A 364 -4.81 -10.23 32.40
CA SER A 364 -5.62 -9.35 33.25
C SER A 364 -7.09 -9.48 32.91
N TRP A 365 -7.47 -10.67 32.41
CA TRP A 365 -8.85 -11.04 32.35
C TRP A 365 -9.18 -12.15 33.34
N MET A 366 -10.34 -12.03 33.98
CA MET A 366 -10.86 -13.02 34.91
C MET A 366 -12.25 -13.43 34.47
N ARG A 367 -12.59 -14.70 34.64
CA ARG A 367 -13.96 -15.16 34.43
C ARG A 367 -14.83 -14.70 35.59
N GLY A 368 -15.88 -13.96 35.29
CA GLY A 368 -16.88 -13.52 36.25
C GLY A 368 -17.85 -14.64 36.64
N PRO A 369 -18.67 -14.44 37.68
CA PRO A 369 -19.56 -15.48 38.23
C PRO A 369 -20.60 -15.99 37.24
N SER A 370 -20.93 -15.22 36.20
CA SER A 370 -21.88 -15.56 35.13
C SER A 370 -21.19 -15.95 33.81
N GLY A 371 -19.88 -16.19 33.83
CA GLY A 371 -19.12 -16.65 32.66
C GLY A 371 -18.57 -15.53 31.77
N GLU A 372 -18.85 -14.27 32.09
CA GLU A 372 -18.33 -13.09 31.38
C GLU A 372 -16.80 -12.95 31.56
N VAL A 373 -16.13 -12.39 30.55
CA VAL A 373 -14.69 -12.18 30.60
C VAL A 373 -14.41 -10.75 31.04
N ILE A 374 -14.05 -10.55 32.31
CA ILE A 374 -13.70 -9.24 32.86
C ILE A 374 -12.30 -8.88 32.38
N VAL A 375 -12.10 -7.75 31.70
CA VAL A 375 -10.84 -7.39 30.99
C VAL A 375 -10.08 -6.19 31.58
N GLY A 376 -10.56 -5.67 32.72
CA GLY A 376 -9.91 -4.60 33.46
C GLY A 376 -10.88 -3.59 34.06
N LEU A 377 -10.34 -2.51 34.63
CA LEU A 377 -11.11 -1.37 35.10
C LEU A 377 -11.50 -0.47 33.93
N GLU A 378 -12.67 0.15 34.02
CA GLU A 378 -13.16 1.10 33.02
C GLU A 378 -12.20 2.28 32.80
N THR A 379 -11.59 2.75 33.89
CA THR A 379 -10.62 3.86 33.90
C THR A 379 -9.30 3.50 33.25
N SER A 380 -9.04 2.20 33.03
CA SER A 380 -7.86 1.71 32.32
C SER A 380 -8.06 1.67 30.81
N PHE A 381 -9.18 2.18 30.27
CA PHE A 381 -9.40 2.34 28.84
C PHE A 381 -9.61 3.83 28.55
N GLY A 382 -8.52 4.54 28.29
CA GLY A 382 -8.56 5.93 27.82
C GLY A 382 -9.20 6.04 26.44
N LEU A 383 -9.55 7.28 26.03
CA LEU A 383 -10.07 7.54 24.68
C LEU A 383 -9.06 7.08 23.62
N GLY A 384 -9.52 6.25 22.69
CA GLY A 384 -8.71 5.68 21.62
C GLY A 384 -7.75 4.56 22.05
N GLU A 385 -7.81 4.12 23.31
CA GLU A 385 -7.00 3.02 23.80
C GLU A 385 -7.51 1.68 23.25
N LEU A 386 -6.57 0.83 22.84
CA LEU A 386 -6.82 -0.54 22.42
C LEU A 386 -6.04 -1.48 23.34
N ARG A 387 -6.67 -2.60 23.67
CA ARG A 387 -6.06 -3.70 24.43
C ARG A 387 -6.33 -5.00 23.71
N LYS A 388 -5.26 -5.76 23.48
CA LYS A 388 -5.36 -7.16 23.06
C LYS A 388 -5.73 -8.02 24.27
N VAL A 389 -6.67 -8.94 24.10
CA VAL A 389 -7.10 -9.89 25.11
C VAL A 389 -7.20 -11.27 24.46
N ASP A 390 -6.36 -12.21 24.88
CA ASP A 390 -6.36 -13.58 24.39
C ASP A 390 -7.12 -14.49 25.36
N ILE A 391 -8.21 -15.12 24.89
CA ILE A 391 -9.15 -15.93 25.68
C ILE A 391 -9.24 -17.32 25.03
N GLY A 392 -8.42 -18.26 25.53
CA GLY A 392 -8.30 -19.58 24.92
C GLY A 392 -7.79 -19.49 23.47
N ARG A 393 -8.62 -19.87 22.50
CA ARG A 393 -8.30 -19.76 21.06
C ARG A 393 -8.75 -18.45 20.42
N HIS A 394 -9.48 -17.62 21.14
CA HIS A 394 -10.00 -16.36 20.63
C HIS A 394 -9.04 -15.22 20.98
N SER A 395 -8.68 -14.43 19.98
CA SER A 395 -7.96 -13.17 20.19
C SER A 395 -8.96 -12.04 19.98
N VAL A 396 -9.07 -11.12 20.93
CA VAL A 396 -10.08 -10.06 20.99
C VAL A 396 -9.38 -8.72 21.18
N VAL A 397 -9.88 -7.67 20.53
CA VAL A 397 -9.54 -6.29 20.88
C VAL A 397 -10.63 -5.71 21.75
N VAL A 398 -10.26 -5.10 22.86
CA VAL A 398 -11.14 -4.26 23.69
C VAL A 398 -10.60 -2.85 23.66
N GLY A 399 -11.46 -1.87 23.43
CA GLY A 399 -11.01 -0.48 23.37
C GLY A 399 -12.11 0.52 23.68
N ARG A 400 -11.76 1.79 23.59
CA ARG A 400 -12.71 2.91 23.71
C ARG A 400 -12.61 3.82 22.50
N THR A 401 -13.74 4.13 21.88
CA THR A 401 -13.83 5.06 20.75
C THR A 401 -13.41 6.47 21.17
N GLU A 402 -13.12 7.35 20.21
CA GLU A 402 -12.81 8.75 20.52
C GLU A 402 -14.02 9.49 21.11
N SER A 403 -15.27 9.06 20.82
CA SER A 403 -16.46 9.58 21.51
C SER A 403 -16.67 9.03 22.92
N GLY A 404 -15.89 8.02 23.33
CA GLY A 404 -15.96 7.42 24.66
C GLY A 404 -16.71 6.09 24.74
N SER A 405 -17.22 5.53 23.63
CA SER A 405 -17.93 4.26 23.63
C SER A 405 -16.96 3.09 23.80
N LEU A 406 -17.19 2.22 24.79
CA LEU A 406 -16.44 0.97 24.90
C LEU A 406 -16.88 -0.02 23.84
N PHE A 407 -15.94 -0.80 23.31
CA PHE A 407 -16.21 -1.84 22.33
C PHE A 407 -15.29 -3.05 22.49
N ALA A 408 -15.75 -4.18 21.98
CA ALA A 408 -14.93 -5.37 21.81
C ALA A 408 -15.23 -6.03 20.47
N CYS A 409 -14.19 -6.49 19.78
CA CYS A 409 -14.31 -7.16 18.48
C CYS A 409 -13.24 -8.22 18.31
N GLU A 410 -13.38 -9.05 17.28
CA GLU A 410 -12.37 -10.01 16.89
C GLU A 410 -11.00 -9.35 16.67
N GLY A 411 -9.95 -10.04 17.13
CA GLY A 411 -8.57 -9.57 17.19
C GLY A 411 -7.91 -9.41 15.83
N TRP A 412 -8.30 -10.26 14.88
CA TRP A 412 -7.64 -10.37 13.58
C TRP A 412 -8.43 -9.63 12.50
N CYS A 413 -7.73 -8.82 11.72
CA CYS A 413 -8.32 -8.15 10.58
C CYS A 413 -8.87 -9.16 9.57
N THR A 414 -10.13 -9.03 9.14
CA THR A 414 -10.75 -9.93 8.14
C THR A 414 -10.12 -9.83 6.75
N HIS A 415 -9.29 -8.82 6.50
CA HIS A 415 -8.56 -8.67 5.25
C HIS A 415 -7.27 -9.49 5.17
N ALA A 416 -6.48 -9.50 6.25
CA ALA A 416 -5.16 -10.14 6.31
C ALA A 416 -4.81 -10.47 7.77
N LYS A 417 -3.98 -11.48 8.02
CA LYS A 417 -3.57 -11.92 9.37
C LYS A 417 -2.69 -10.90 10.12
N VAL A 418 -3.28 -9.77 10.47
CA VAL A 418 -2.69 -8.67 11.23
C VAL A 418 -3.62 -8.39 12.41
N HIS A 419 -3.03 -8.30 13.59
CA HIS A 419 -3.80 -8.08 14.81
C HIS A 419 -4.21 -6.60 14.93
N LEU A 420 -5.52 -6.35 15.07
CA LEU A 420 -6.11 -5.02 15.17
C LEU A 420 -5.75 -4.29 16.48
N GLY A 421 -5.35 -5.02 17.52
CA GLY A 421 -4.88 -4.44 18.78
C GLY A 421 -3.59 -3.62 18.65
N GLU A 422 -2.86 -3.80 17.55
CA GLU A 422 -1.70 -2.97 17.19
C GLU A 422 -2.10 -1.77 16.31
N GLY A 423 -3.39 -1.64 16.00
CA GLY A 423 -3.97 -0.58 15.20
C GLY A 423 -4.21 0.72 15.97
N ALA A 424 -5.16 1.50 15.46
CA ALA A 424 -5.59 2.74 16.08
C ALA A 424 -7.12 2.87 16.03
N VAL A 425 -7.68 3.63 16.97
CA VAL A 425 -9.06 4.09 16.90
C VAL A 425 -9.10 5.43 16.17
N ILE A 426 -10.02 5.59 15.22
CA ILE A 426 -10.27 6.83 14.48
C ILE A 426 -11.77 7.13 14.54
N GLY A 427 -12.19 8.10 15.35
CA GLY A 427 -13.60 8.33 15.64
C GLY A 427 -14.25 7.10 16.30
N GLU A 428 -15.24 6.53 15.62
CA GLU A 428 -15.96 5.31 16.02
C GLU A 428 -15.48 4.05 15.27
N GLU A 429 -14.34 4.13 14.58
CA GLU A 429 -13.80 3.04 13.77
C GLU A 429 -12.47 2.52 14.34
N ILE A 430 -12.26 1.22 14.31
CA ILE A 430 -10.94 0.61 14.52
C ILE A 430 -10.25 0.46 13.17
N GLU A 431 -9.01 0.93 13.09
CA GLU A 431 -8.19 0.92 11.88
C GLU A 431 -7.05 -0.10 12.00
N CYS A 432 -6.99 -1.02 11.04
CA CYS A 432 -5.92 -1.99 10.91
C CYS A 432 -4.55 -1.30 10.71
N PRO A 433 -3.50 -1.70 11.44
CA PRO A 433 -2.20 -1.02 11.39
C PRO A 433 -1.46 -1.21 10.06
N LYS A 434 -1.82 -2.24 9.28
CA LYS A 434 -1.21 -2.53 7.98
C LYS A 434 -1.87 -1.68 6.89
N HIS A 435 -2.99 -2.13 6.31
CA HIS A 435 -3.58 -1.47 5.12
C HIS A 435 -4.67 -0.43 5.43
N ASN A 436 -4.77 0.01 6.68
CA ASN A 436 -5.79 0.95 7.14
C ASN A 436 -7.23 0.50 6.82
N ALA A 437 -7.48 -0.82 6.71
CA ALA A 437 -8.84 -1.35 6.70
C ALA A 437 -9.56 -0.87 7.96
N ARG A 438 -10.83 -0.50 7.85
CA ARG A 438 -11.59 0.00 9.00
C ARG A 438 -12.87 -0.75 9.19
N PHE A 439 -13.26 -0.81 10.45
CA PHE A 439 -14.47 -1.43 10.92
C PHE A 439 -15.14 -0.49 11.92
N ASP A 440 -16.46 -0.32 11.82
CA ASP A 440 -17.21 0.38 12.88
C ASP A 440 -17.09 -0.42 14.17
N CYS A 441 -16.61 0.21 15.25
CA CYS A 441 -16.33 -0.45 16.51
C CYS A 441 -17.58 -1.08 17.16
N ARG A 442 -18.78 -0.60 16.81
CA ARG A 442 -20.05 -1.00 17.43
C ARG A 442 -20.71 -2.12 16.65
N THR A 443 -20.69 -2.02 15.32
CA THR A 443 -21.37 -3.00 14.44
C THR A 443 -20.43 -4.05 13.86
N GLY A 444 -19.13 -3.78 13.82
CA GLY A 444 -18.14 -4.62 13.14
C GLY A 444 -18.14 -4.47 11.62
N GLU A 445 -19.03 -3.66 11.05
CA GLU A 445 -19.14 -3.48 9.60
C GLU A 445 -17.83 -2.97 9.01
N ALA A 446 -17.35 -3.58 7.92
CA ALA A 446 -16.18 -3.10 7.19
C ALA A 446 -16.50 -1.78 6.47
N THR A 447 -16.08 -0.65 7.05
CA THR A 447 -16.38 0.70 6.55
C THR A 447 -15.31 1.23 5.58
N ARG A 448 -14.13 0.61 5.59
CA ARG A 448 -13.02 0.98 4.71
C ARG A 448 -12.26 -0.24 4.19
N LYS A 449 -12.04 -0.21 2.87
CA LYS A 449 -11.16 -1.13 2.15
C LYS A 449 -9.75 -1.16 2.78
N PRO A 450 -9.04 -2.29 2.66
CA PRO A 450 -9.40 -3.46 1.86
C PRO A 450 -10.30 -4.51 2.51
N ALA A 451 -10.75 -4.31 3.76
CA ALA A 451 -11.72 -5.22 4.38
C ALA A 451 -13.02 -5.29 3.56
N LYS A 452 -13.51 -6.53 3.40
CA LYS A 452 -14.77 -6.86 2.70
C LYS A 452 -15.78 -7.41 3.68
N ASP A 453 -15.32 -8.28 4.57
CA ASP A 453 -16.12 -8.95 5.58
C ASP A 453 -16.02 -8.19 6.90
N GLY A 454 -17.15 -8.07 7.62
CA GLY A 454 -17.17 -7.42 8.94
C GLY A 454 -16.49 -8.25 10.01
N LEU A 455 -16.16 -7.62 11.13
CA LEU A 455 -15.69 -8.28 12.35
C LEU A 455 -16.87 -8.80 13.15
N THR A 456 -16.64 -9.90 13.86
CA THR A 456 -17.49 -10.28 14.98
C THR A 456 -17.30 -9.25 16.09
N THR A 457 -18.38 -8.60 16.54
CA THR A 457 -18.37 -7.75 17.75
C THR A 457 -18.91 -8.50 18.95
N TYR A 458 -18.38 -8.17 20.11
CA TYR A 458 -18.73 -8.78 21.38
C TYR A 458 -19.36 -7.72 22.28
N PRO A 459 -20.52 -8.00 22.90
CA PRO A 459 -21.12 -7.07 23.85
C PRO A 459 -20.16 -6.74 24.99
N VAL A 460 -20.09 -5.46 25.34
CA VAL A 460 -19.29 -4.96 26.46
C VAL A 460 -20.22 -4.45 27.55
N THR A 461 -20.01 -4.90 28.78
CA THR A 461 -20.75 -4.42 29.96
C THR A 461 -19.81 -3.82 30.99
N VAL A 462 -20.26 -2.76 31.65
CA VAL A 462 -19.57 -2.14 32.78
C VAL A 462 -20.37 -2.38 34.06
N SER A 463 -19.74 -3.00 35.06
CA SER A 463 -20.36 -3.21 36.38
C SER A 463 -19.33 -2.96 37.48
N LYS A 464 -19.68 -2.13 38.46
CA LYS A 464 -18.79 -1.74 39.58
C LYS A 464 -17.40 -1.26 39.10
N GLY A 465 -17.36 -0.51 38.00
CA GLY A 465 -16.14 0.02 37.39
C GLY A 465 -15.27 -1.01 36.65
N ARG A 466 -15.76 -2.23 36.41
CA ARG A 466 -15.07 -3.27 35.65
C ARG A 466 -15.69 -3.45 34.27
N VAL A 467 -14.85 -3.57 33.25
CA VAL A 467 -15.24 -3.85 31.87
C VAL A 467 -15.26 -5.36 31.68
N SER A 468 -16.33 -5.87 31.06
CA SER A 468 -16.53 -7.29 30.78
C SER A 468 -16.98 -7.49 29.33
N VAL A 469 -16.50 -8.55 28.70
CA VAL A 469 -16.76 -8.93 27.32
C VAL A 469 -17.54 -10.24 27.31
N HIS A 470 -18.62 -10.28 26.51
CA HIS A 470 -19.47 -11.47 26.35
C HIS A 470 -19.13 -12.19 25.04
N LEU A 471 -18.40 -13.30 25.16
CA LEU A 471 -18.08 -14.13 24.00
C LEU A 471 -19.23 -15.12 23.76
N VAL A 472 -20.01 -14.87 22.70
CA VAL A 472 -21.12 -15.75 22.31
C VAL A 472 -20.55 -17.09 21.84
N GLY A 473 -20.94 -18.20 22.49
CA GLY A 473 -20.54 -19.56 22.10
C GLY A 473 -19.38 -20.18 22.87
N ILE A 474 -18.90 -19.57 23.96
CA ILE A 474 -17.90 -20.18 24.88
C ILE A 474 -18.59 -20.72 26.13
N ASP A 475 -19.58 -21.58 25.91
CA ASP A 475 -19.94 -22.57 26.90
C ASP A 475 -19.00 -23.76 26.65
N SER A 476 -18.21 -24.17 27.65
CA SER A 476 -17.37 -25.38 27.66
C SER A 476 -15.99 -25.36 26.99
N VAL A 477 -15.04 -24.55 27.49
CA VAL A 477 -13.62 -24.92 27.40
C VAL A 477 -12.95 -24.82 28.77
N GLY A 478 -12.83 -25.99 29.42
CA GLY A 478 -11.77 -26.35 30.37
C GLY A 478 -11.67 -25.57 31.67
N SER A 479 -12.25 -26.14 32.73
CA SER A 479 -11.78 -26.02 34.11
C SER A 479 -10.30 -26.36 34.28
#